data_AF-A0A1M6M3Z3-F1
#
_entry.id   AF-A0A1M6M3Z3-F1
#
_cell.length_a   1.000
_cell.length_b   1.000
_cell.length_c   1.000
_cell.angle_alpha   90.00
_cell.angle_beta   90.00
_cell.angle_gamma   90.00
#
_symmetry.space_group_name_H-M   'P 1'
#
loop_
_entity.id
_entity.type
_entity.pdbx_description
1 polymer ?
#
loop_
_entity_poly.entity_id
_entity_poly.type
_entity_poly.pdbx_seq_one_letter_code
_entity_poly.pdbx_strand_id
1 'polypeptide(L)'
;MKNLFSFLFPLFSIFSIGQIPHCGYDFTSYIVVDVHENGKTENIKNLKISIVDENNVEVLNINNKYSWNNANKPLLFTQNYLISKESEKERYFFPYAQDQYFLSVNNTFPIENFSVKIEDVNGLYKTQILPLQSFNLYILCSSENEKAKMFGRRTNSPVEVVLERK
;
A
#
# COMPACT_ATOMS: atom_id res chain seq x y z
N MET A 1 -64.94 -19.53 26.49
CA MET A 1 -64.12 -18.33 26.19
C MET A 1 -62.68 -18.74 26.02
N LYS A 2 -62.19 -18.66 24.77
CA LYS A 2 -60.84 -18.23 24.38
C LYS A 2 -59.65 -18.67 25.25
N ASN A 3 -59.20 -19.92 25.08
CA ASN A 3 -57.78 -20.25 25.20
C ASN A 3 -57.10 -19.87 23.87
N LEU A 4 -56.85 -18.58 23.68
CA LEU A 4 -56.15 -18.05 22.50
C LEU A 4 -55.14 -16.99 22.95
N PHE A 5 -54.18 -17.40 23.78
CA PHE A 5 -52.95 -16.64 24.01
C PHE A 5 -51.77 -17.55 23.65
N SER A 6 -51.81 -18.03 22.41
CA SER A 6 -50.70 -18.67 21.74
C SER A 6 -49.98 -17.59 20.95
N PHE A 7 -48.66 -17.49 21.13
CA PHE A 7 -47.72 -16.82 20.24
C PHE A 7 -47.80 -15.28 20.14
N LEU A 8 -47.58 -14.57 21.25
CA LEU A 8 -47.03 -13.22 21.15
C LEU A 8 -45.49 -13.28 21.00
N PHE A 9 -45.07 -13.54 19.76
CA PHE A 9 -43.95 -12.88 19.08
C PHE A 9 -42.60 -12.71 19.83
N PRO A 10 -41.61 -13.62 19.63
CA PRO A 10 -40.20 -13.26 19.69
C PRO A 10 -39.68 -13.08 18.25
N LEU A 11 -40.25 -12.16 17.47
CA LEU A 11 -39.83 -11.92 16.08
C LEU A 11 -38.91 -10.69 15.94
N PHE A 12 -38.38 -10.16 17.05
CA PHE A 12 -37.49 -8.99 17.03
C PHE A 12 -35.98 -9.30 17.15
N SER A 13 -35.58 -10.57 17.14
CA SER A 13 -34.21 -10.94 17.53
C SER A 13 -33.24 -11.28 16.38
N ILE A 14 -33.57 -11.03 15.11
CA ILE A 14 -32.72 -11.51 13.97
C ILE A 14 -32.15 -10.42 13.06
N PHE A 15 -32.26 -9.14 13.42
CA PHE A 15 -31.53 -8.08 12.71
C PHE A 15 -30.25 -7.70 13.47
N SER A 16 -29.35 -8.66 13.66
CA SER A 16 -27.94 -8.33 13.87
C SER A 16 -27.38 -7.87 12.52
N ILE A 17 -27.27 -6.56 12.33
CA ILE A 17 -26.44 -5.98 11.28
C ILE A 17 -25.02 -6.41 11.63
N GLY A 18 -24.55 -7.51 11.05
CA GLY A 18 -23.18 -7.96 11.20
C GLY A 18 -22.27 -6.82 10.78
N GLN A 19 -21.47 -6.31 11.71
CA GLN A 19 -20.43 -5.36 11.34
C GLN A 19 -19.51 -6.09 10.36
N ILE A 20 -19.37 -5.52 9.16
CA ILE A 20 -18.37 -6.00 8.19
C ILE A 20 -17.04 -5.95 8.96
N PRO A 21 -16.27 -7.05 9.02
CA PRO A 21 -14.98 -7.03 9.70
C PRO A 21 -14.08 -6.02 8.99
N HIS A 22 -13.97 -4.83 9.59
CA HIS A 22 -13.11 -3.75 9.13
C HIS A 22 -11.68 -4.06 9.57
N CYS A 23 -10.75 -4.02 8.64
CA CYS A 23 -9.34 -4.13 8.96
C CYS A 23 -8.75 -2.74 9.19
N GLY A 24 -7.69 -2.66 10.01
CA GLY A 24 -6.97 -1.39 10.25
C GLY A 24 -6.31 -0.76 9.01
N TYR A 25 -6.32 -1.44 7.87
CA TYR A 25 -5.86 -0.96 6.57
C TYR A 25 -7.00 -0.71 5.58
N ASP A 26 -8.25 -0.67 6.05
CA ASP A 26 -9.38 -0.33 5.20
C ASP A 26 -9.15 1.02 4.50
N PHE A 27 -9.53 1.08 3.23
CA PHE A 27 -9.36 2.25 2.34
C PHE A 27 -7.91 2.66 2.04
N THR A 28 -6.92 1.90 2.51
CA THR A 28 -5.49 2.17 2.30
C THR A 28 -4.82 1.03 1.55
N SER A 29 -4.05 1.40 0.54
CA SER A 29 -3.20 0.52 -0.24
C SER A 29 -1.75 1.01 -0.17
N TYR A 30 -0.81 0.13 -0.49
CA TYR A 30 0.59 0.45 -0.46
C TYR A 30 1.23 0.22 -1.82
N ILE A 31 2.19 1.06 -2.18
CA ILE A 31 3.11 0.80 -3.28
C ILE A 31 4.46 0.52 -2.63
N VAL A 32 5.09 -0.59 -2.97
CA VAL A 32 6.39 -1.00 -2.43
C VAL A 32 7.39 -1.00 -3.57
N VAL A 33 8.56 -0.39 -3.34
CA VAL A 33 9.66 -0.33 -4.31
C VAL A 33 10.87 -1.00 -3.68
N ASP A 34 11.38 -2.01 -4.38
CA ASP A 34 12.56 -2.77 -4.03
C ASP A 34 13.70 -2.30 -4.93
N VAL A 35 14.66 -1.57 -4.36
CA VAL A 35 15.72 -0.91 -5.11
C VAL A 35 17.07 -1.47 -4.70
N HIS A 36 17.72 -2.22 -5.60
CA HIS A 36 18.98 -2.89 -5.32
C HIS A 36 19.96 -2.82 -6.49
N GLU A 37 21.21 -3.19 -6.26
CA GLU A 37 22.17 -3.41 -7.36
C GLU A 37 21.99 -4.82 -7.95
N ASN A 38 22.48 -5.00 -9.18
CA ASN A 38 22.46 -6.33 -9.81
C ASN A 38 23.23 -7.35 -8.95
N GLY A 39 22.59 -8.48 -8.65
CA GLY A 39 23.16 -9.54 -7.82
C GLY A 39 23.20 -9.25 -6.31
N LYS A 40 22.64 -8.12 -5.85
CA LYS A 40 22.49 -7.80 -4.42
C LYS A 40 21.02 -7.88 -4.01
N THR A 41 20.80 -8.30 -2.76
CA THR A 41 19.46 -8.37 -2.14
C THR A 41 19.21 -7.21 -1.17
N GLU A 42 20.23 -6.41 -0.87
CA GLU A 42 20.13 -5.28 0.06
C GLU A 42 19.56 -4.05 -0.65
N ASN A 43 18.60 -3.38 0.00
CA ASN A 43 18.04 -2.15 -0.55
C ASN A 43 19.01 -0.97 -0.42
N ILE A 44 19.15 -0.22 -1.50
CA ILE A 44 19.98 0.98 -1.55
C ILE A 44 19.28 2.08 -0.74
N LYS A 45 19.99 2.63 0.23
CA LYS A 45 19.46 3.66 1.15
C LYS A 45 19.65 5.07 0.59
N ASN A 46 18.99 6.04 1.22
CA ASN A 46 19.12 7.48 0.94
C ASN A 46 18.75 7.88 -0.51
N LEU A 47 17.85 7.14 -1.13
CA LEU A 47 17.23 7.50 -2.40
C LEU A 47 16.04 8.42 -2.18
N LYS A 48 15.86 9.37 -3.10
CA LYS A 48 14.62 10.13 -3.24
C LYS A 48 13.75 9.41 -4.27
N ILE A 49 12.66 8.82 -3.80
CA ILE A 49 11.71 8.10 -4.64
C ILE A 49 10.37 8.81 -4.59
N SER A 50 9.84 9.17 -5.75
CA SER A 50 8.59 9.92 -5.90
C SER A 50 7.66 9.31 -6.95
N ILE A 51 6.36 9.58 -6.81
CA ILE A 51 5.41 9.34 -7.89
C ILE A 51 5.45 10.51 -8.86
N VAL A 52 5.52 10.20 -10.15
CA VAL A 52 5.45 11.18 -11.24
C VAL A 52 4.29 10.88 -12.20
N ASP A 53 3.78 11.93 -12.83
CA ASP A 53 2.78 11.83 -13.89
C ASP A 53 3.40 11.48 -15.26
N GLU A 54 2.57 11.44 -16.30
CA GLU A 54 2.96 11.20 -17.69
C GLU A 54 3.99 12.21 -18.24
N ASN A 55 4.08 13.39 -17.63
CA ASN A 55 5.04 14.44 -17.99
C ASN A 55 6.31 14.40 -17.12
N ASN A 56 6.47 13.35 -16.29
CA ASN A 56 7.55 13.17 -15.32
C ASN A 56 7.58 14.25 -14.23
N VAL A 57 6.45 14.90 -13.95
CA VAL A 57 6.30 15.89 -12.89
C VAL A 57 5.84 15.20 -11.60
N GLU A 58 6.41 15.60 -10.46
CA GLU A 58 6.05 15.03 -9.16
C GLU A 58 4.58 15.26 -8.82
N VAL A 59 3.89 14.19 -8.44
CA VAL A 59 2.47 14.23 -8.13
C VAL A 59 2.26 14.75 -6.71
N LEU A 60 1.45 15.80 -6.58
CA LEU A 60 1.05 16.37 -5.30
C LEU A 60 -0.21 15.69 -4.76
N ASN A 61 -0.23 15.38 -3.46
CA ASN A 61 -1.39 14.87 -2.75
C ASN A 61 -2.37 16.00 -2.36
N ILE A 62 -2.89 16.71 -3.36
CA ILE A 62 -3.77 17.87 -3.15
C ILE A 62 -5.02 17.44 -2.37
N ASN A 63 -5.29 18.09 -1.22
CA ASN A 63 -6.45 17.82 -0.37
C ASN A 63 -6.65 16.32 -0.03
N ASN A 64 -5.56 15.56 0.16
CA ASN A 64 -5.60 14.11 0.43
C ASN A 64 -6.29 13.28 -0.67
N LYS A 65 -6.25 13.75 -1.92
CA LYS A 65 -6.87 13.05 -3.07
C LYS A 65 -6.31 11.64 -3.28
N TYR A 66 -5.01 11.43 -3.04
CA TYR A 66 -4.33 10.18 -3.36
C TYR A 66 -3.86 9.41 -2.12
N SER A 67 -3.62 10.10 -1.00
CA SER A 67 -3.26 9.49 0.28
C SER A 67 -3.96 10.23 1.42
N TRP A 68 -4.25 9.52 2.50
CA TRP A 68 -4.85 10.06 3.73
C TRP A 68 -3.88 10.94 4.56
N ASN A 69 -2.58 10.89 4.25
CA ASN A 69 -1.55 11.66 4.95
C ASN A 69 -0.81 12.62 4.01
N ASN A 70 -0.09 13.58 4.60
CA ASN A 70 0.77 14.50 3.86
C ASN A 70 0.04 15.32 2.77
N ALA A 71 -1.11 15.90 3.12
CA ALA A 71 -1.87 16.79 2.23
C ALA A 71 -0.98 17.89 1.62
N ASN A 72 -1.21 18.16 0.34
CA ASN A 72 -0.55 19.22 -0.45
C ASN A 72 0.97 19.08 -0.55
N LYS A 73 1.51 17.88 -0.27
CA LYS A 73 2.92 17.55 -0.46
C LYS A 73 3.10 16.55 -1.61
N PRO A 74 4.30 16.44 -2.20
CA PRO A 74 4.62 15.39 -3.15
C PRO A 74 4.43 13.99 -2.53
N LEU A 75 4.00 13.05 -3.35
CA LEU A 75 3.92 11.64 -2.99
C LEU A 75 5.33 11.02 -2.99
N LEU A 76 5.95 11.02 -1.81
CA LEU A 76 7.31 10.51 -1.59
C LEU A 76 7.28 9.19 -0.82
N PHE A 77 8.09 8.24 -1.26
CA PHE A 77 8.25 6.98 -0.55
C PHE A 77 9.13 7.16 0.67
N THR A 78 8.85 6.37 1.70
CA THR A 78 9.65 6.30 2.93
C THR A 78 10.35 4.96 2.99
N GLN A 79 11.63 4.96 3.36
CA GLN A 79 12.34 3.72 3.63
C GLN A 79 11.80 3.09 4.90
N ASN A 80 11.43 1.82 4.82
CA ASN A 80 10.99 1.07 5.98
C ASN A 80 12.16 0.80 6.93
N TYR A 81 11.86 0.72 8.22
CA TYR A 81 12.87 0.60 9.25
C TYR A 81 12.47 -0.43 10.29
N LEU A 82 13.50 -1.03 10.89
CA LEU A 82 13.33 -2.00 11.96
C LEU A 82 13.04 -1.26 13.27
N ILE A 83 11.94 -1.64 13.92
CA ILE A 83 11.61 -1.22 15.28
C ILE A 83 12.16 -2.29 16.21
N SER A 84 13.15 -1.92 17.01
CA SER A 84 13.72 -2.74 18.07
C SER A 84 13.61 -1.98 19.39
N LYS A 85 12.97 -2.60 20.39
CA LYS A 85 12.87 -2.10 21.76
C LYS A 85 13.30 -3.22 22.69
N GLU A 86 13.93 -2.87 23.82
CA GLU A 86 14.58 -3.83 24.74
C GLU A 86 13.63 -4.91 25.36
N SER A 87 12.34 -4.89 25.06
CA SER A 87 11.35 -5.87 25.54
C SER A 87 10.33 -6.34 24.49
N GLU A 88 10.45 -5.90 23.23
CA GLU A 88 9.53 -6.27 22.14
C GLU A 88 10.28 -7.07 21.06
N LYS A 89 9.60 -8.02 20.41
CA LYS A 89 10.13 -8.70 19.23
C LYS A 89 10.37 -7.67 18.12
N GLU A 90 11.53 -7.75 17.48
CA GLU A 90 11.85 -6.93 16.34
C GLU A 90 10.81 -7.09 15.22
N ARG A 91 10.39 -5.96 14.68
CA ARG A 91 9.43 -5.90 13.57
C ARG A 91 9.71 -4.69 12.72
N TYR A 92 9.48 -4.82 11.42
CA TYR A 92 9.48 -3.65 10.56
C TYR A 92 8.26 -2.78 10.84
N PHE A 93 8.43 -1.46 10.70
CA PHE A 93 7.34 -0.50 10.88
C PHE A 93 6.17 -0.81 9.94
N PHE A 94 6.46 -1.05 8.67
CA PHE A 94 5.50 -1.62 7.73
C PHE A 94 5.67 -3.14 7.67
N PRO A 95 4.69 -3.95 8.10
CA PRO A 95 4.87 -5.39 8.31
C PRO A 95 4.90 -6.22 7.01
N TYR A 96 4.57 -5.62 5.87
CA TYR A 96 4.54 -6.28 4.56
C TYR A 96 5.74 -5.95 3.67
N ALA A 97 6.74 -5.26 4.21
CA ALA A 97 8.01 -4.98 3.56
C ALA A 97 9.16 -5.11 4.56
N GLN A 98 10.38 -5.35 4.07
CA GLN A 98 11.58 -5.37 4.90
C GLN A 98 12.21 -3.97 4.94
N ASP A 99 13.40 -3.77 4.41
CA ASP A 99 14.11 -2.47 4.34
C ASP A 99 13.80 -1.67 3.05
N GLN A 100 12.83 -2.15 2.27
CA GLN A 100 12.31 -1.57 1.04
C GLN A 100 11.62 -0.21 1.30
N TYR A 101 11.35 0.51 0.21
CA TYR A 101 10.60 1.76 0.24
C TYR A 101 9.12 1.52 0.09
N PHE A 102 8.28 2.26 0.82
CA PHE A 102 6.83 2.17 0.70
C PHE A 102 6.17 3.54 0.66
N LEU A 103 5.02 3.60 -0.02
CA LEU A 103 4.13 4.74 -0.06
C LEU A 103 2.71 4.27 0.24
N SER A 104 2.06 4.95 1.19
CA SER A 104 0.64 4.75 1.48
C SER A 104 -0.19 5.60 0.53
N VAL A 105 -1.20 4.99 -0.10
CA VAL A 105 -2.18 5.63 -0.99
C VAL A 105 -3.58 5.11 -0.68
N ASN A 106 -4.62 5.72 -1.22
CA ASN A 106 -5.97 5.19 -1.11
C ASN A 106 -6.19 4.00 -2.06
N ASN A 107 -7.21 3.19 -1.79
CA ASN A 107 -7.55 2.02 -2.62
C ASN A 107 -8.00 2.36 -4.04
N THR A 108 -8.40 3.61 -4.27
CA THR A 108 -8.86 4.12 -5.57
C THR A 108 -7.75 4.82 -6.35
N PHE A 109 -6.49 4.70 -5.92
CA PHE A 109 -5.37 5.35 -6.56
C PHE A 109 -5.24 4.85 -8.01
N PRO A 110 -5.30 5.73 -9.03
CA PRO A 110 -5.29 5.32 -10.44
C PRO A 110 -3.85 5.01 -10.88
N ILE A 111 -3.31 3.91 -10.38
CA ILE A 111 -1.89 3.56 -10.40
C ILE A 111 -1.27 3.54 -11.80
N GLU A 112 -2.02 3.09 -12.81
CA GLU A 112 -1.54 2.93 -14.19
C GLU A 112 -1.27 4.27 -14.91
N ASN A 113 -1.74 5.40 -14.35
CA ASN A 113 -1.49 6.72 -14.92
C ASN A 113 -0.16 7.33 -14.44
N PHE A 114 0.60 6.60 -13.62
CA PHE A 114 1.76 7.13 -12.92
C PHE A 114 2.99 6.24 -13.08
N SER A 115 4.14 6.84 -12.81
CA SER A 115 5.42 6.15 -12.73
C SER A 115 6.09 6.41 -11.39
N VAL A 116 7.03 5.54 -11.01
CA VAL A 116 7.97 5.79 -9.91
C VAL A 116 9.24 6.37 -10.51
N LYS A 117 9.68 7.50 -9.96
CA LYS A 117 10.97 8.11 -10.26
C LYS A 117 11.93 7.88 -9.11
N ILE A 118 13.11 7.34 -9.41
CA ILE A 118 14.17 7.05 -8.44
C ILE A 118 15.34 7.99 -8.70
N GLU A 119 15.70 8.79 -7.71
CA GLU A 119 16.81 9.74 -7.75
C GLU A 119 17.79 9.43 -6.62
N ASP A 120 19.07 9.28 -6.96
CA ASP A 120 20.14 9.17 -5.97
C ASP A 120 20.67 10.55 -5.58
N VAL A 121 20.55 10.87 -4.29
CA VAL A 121 21.00 12.14 -3.70
C VAL A 121 22.53 12.25 -3.73
N ASN A 122 23.25 11.12 -3.70
CA ASN A 122 24.71 11.09 -3.68
C ASN A 122 25.35 11.07 -5.07
N GLY A 123 24.55 10.91 -6.14
CA GLY A 123 25.02 10.95 -7.52
C GLY A 123 25.81 9.72 -8.00
N LEU A 124 25.75 8.60 -7.29
CA LEU A 124 26.37 7.31 -7.65
C LEU A 124 25.56 6.56 -8.72
N TYR A 125 24.23 6.68 -8.68
CA TYR A 125 23.33 5.95 -9.58
C TYR A 125 22.62 6.87 -10.58
N LYS A 126 22.23 6.28 -11.72
CA LYS A 126 21.40 6.94 -12.74
C LYS A 126 19.97 7.11 -12.24
N THR A 127 19.35 8.22 -12.61
CA THR A 127 17.90 8.42 -12.41
C THR A 127 17.14 7.44 -13.29
N GLN A 128 16.15 6.76 -12.73
CA GLN A 128 15.28 5.85 -13.47
C GLN A 128 13.82 6.22 -13.24
N ILE A 129 13.00 5.98 -14.27
CA ILE A 129 11.56 6.17 -14.22
C ILE A 129 10.91 4.89 -14.74
N LEU A 130 10.06 4.29 -13.92
CA LEU A 130 9.40 3.03 -14.24
C LEU A 130 7.88 3.20 -14.15
N PRO A 131 7.11 2.83 -15.18
CA PRO A 131 5.66 2.89 -15.15
C PRO A 131 5.11 1.90 -14.12
N LEU A 132 4.09 2.34 -13.39
CA LEU A 132 3.39 1.49 -12.43
C LEU A 132 2.28 0.69 -13.10
N GLN A 133 2.00 -0.49 -12.55
CA GLN A 133 0.96 -1.38 -13.04
C GLN A 133 -0.03 -1.72 -11.91
N SER A 134 -1.24 -2.16 -12.27
CA SER A 134 -2.30 -2.51 -11.31
C SER A 134 -1.85 -3.46 -10.19
N PHE A 135 -0.94 -4.40 -10.49
CA PHE A 135 -0.44 -5.36 -9.49
C PHE A 135 0.63 -4.78 -8.55
N ASN A 136 1.12 -3.56 -8.78
CA ASN A 136 2.01 -2.86 -7.85
C ASN A 136 1.26 -2.21 -6.68
N LEU A 137 -0.08 -2.24 -6.70
CA LEU A 137 -0.92 -1.70 -5.63
C LEU A 137 -1.29 -2.79 -4.63
N TYR A 138 -0.69 -2.74 -3.44
CA TYR A 138 -0.90 -3.68 -2.34
C TYR A 138 -2.17 -3.34 -1.58
N ILE A 139 -3.28 -3.98 -1.95
CA ILE A 139 -4.52 -3.90 -1.19
C ILE A 139 -4.47 -4.96 -0.08
N LEU A 140 -4.38 -4.54 1.18
CA LEU A 140 -4.14 -5.47 2.29
C LEU A 140 -5.42 -6.15 2.81
N CYS A 141 -6.56 -5.49 2.73
CA CYS A 141 -7.71 -5.84 3.56
C CYS A 141 -9.09 -5.86 2.88
N SER A 142 -9.14 -5.83 1.56
CA SER A 142 -10.43 -5.87 0.87
C SER A 142 -10.95 -7.30 0.70
N SER A 143 -12.27 -7.47 0.74
CA SER A 143 -12.96 -8.64 0.16
C SER A 143 -12.59 -8.84 -1.32
N GLU A 144 -12.14 -7.77 -2.00
CA GLU A 144 -11.56 -7.83 -3.35
C GLU A 144 -10.24 -8.62 -3.39
N ASN A 145 -9.42 -8.62 -2.34
CA ASN A 145 -8.21 -9.45 -2.28
C ASN A 145 -8.56 -10.94 -2.10
N GLU A 146 -9.66 -11.24 -1.38
CA GLU A 146 -10.22 -12.60 -1.30
C GLU A 146 -10.84 -13.05 -2.63
N LYS A 147 -11.61 -12.18 -3.31
CA LYS A 147 -12.17 -12.46 -4.64
C LYS A 147 -11.09 -12.57 -5.72
N ALA A 148 -10.04 -11.74 -5.64
CA ALA A 148 -8.90 -11.80 -6.56
C ALA A 148 -8.18 -13.15 -6.45
N LYS A 149 -8.04 -13.72 -5.24
CA LYS A 149 -7.53 -15.09 -5.07
C LYS A 149 -8.39 -16.15 -5.78
N MET A 150 -9.70 -15.92 -5.96
CA MET A 150 -10.60 -16.86 -6.64
C MET A 150 -10.43 -16.87 -8.17
N PHE A 151 -9.93 -15.80 -8.79
CA PHE A 151 -9.73 -15.69 -10.25
C PHE A 151 -8.26 -15.83 -10.69
N GLY A 152 -7.43 -16.52 -9.90
CA GLY A 152 -6.00 -16.66 -10.14
C GLY A 152 -5.17 -15.56 -9.48
N ARG A 153 -3.85 -15.72 -9.42
CA ARG A 153 -2.97 -14.81 -8.66
C ARG A 153 -2.92 -13.41 -9.29
N ARG A 154 -3.74 -12.46 -8.82
CA ARG A 154 -3.27 -11.07 -8.65
C ARG A 154 -2.42 -11.04 -7.39
N THR A 155 -1.19 -11.54 -7.49
CA THR A 155 -0.21 -11.38 -6.42
C THR A 155 0.33 -9.97 -6.51
N ASN A 156 -0.03 -9.12 -5.54
CA ASN A 156 0.60 -7.82 -5.38
C ASN A 156 2.12 -8.01 -5.38
N SER A 157 2.83 -7.28 -6.23
CA SER A 157 4.28 -7.42 -6.39
C SER A 157 4.99 -6.07 -6.26
N PRO A 158 6.19 -6.03 -5.65
CA PRO A 158 6.91 -4.78 -5.52
C PRO A 158 7.31 -4.29 -6.91
N VAL A 159 7.58 -3.00 -7.01
CA VAL A 159 8.31 -2.45 -8.16
C VAL A 159 9.78 -2.79 -7.94
N GLU A 160 10.26 -3.81 -8.65
CA GLU A 160 11.67 -4.18 -8.63
C GLU A 160 12.47 -3.21 -9.50
N VAL A 161 13.53 -2.64 -8.95
CA VAL A 161 14.38 -1.65 -9.60
C VAL A 161 15.85 -2.02 -9.38
N VAL A 162 16.51 -2.37 -10.48
CA VAL A 162 17.96 -2.62 -10.48
C VAL A 162 18.67 -1.32 -10.85
N LEU A 163 19.41 -0.73 -9.91
CA LEU A 163 20.11 0.53 -10.18
C LEU A 163 21.39 0.32 -11.00
N GLU A 164 21.53 1.13 -12.05
CA GLU A 164 22.76 1.29 -12.80
C GLU A 164 23.63 2.39 -12.17
N ARG A 165 24.91 2.09 -12.00
CA ARG A 165 25.91 3.11 -11.66
C ARG A 165 26.11 4.09 -12.81
N LYS A 166 26.40 5.34 -12.47
CA LYS A 166 26.77 6.39 -13.43
C LYS A 166 28.17 6.19 -13.99
#